data_AF-A0A7W6P095-F1
#
_entry.id   AF-A0A7W6P095-F1
#
_cell.length_a   1.000
_cell.length_b   1.000
_cell.length_c   1.000
_cell.angle_alpha   90.00
_cell.angle_beta   90.00
_cell.angle_gamma   90.00
#
_symmetry.space_group_name_H-M   'P 1'
#
loop_
_entity.id
_entity.type
_entity.pdbx_description
1 polymer ?
#
loop_
_entity_poly.entity_id
_entity_poly.type
_entity_poly.pdbx_seq_one_letter_code
_entity_poly.pdbx_strand_id
1 'polypeptide(L)' 'MNETVNYSYDELGRLVKVENNGSVNNNVVSNYVYDKAGNRTNVKVTGAP' A
#
# COMPACT_ATOMS: atom_id res chain seq x y z
N MET A 1 -0.31 16.77 -14.50
CA MET A 1 -0.97 15.90 -13.50
C MET A 1 0.13 15.44 -12.57
N ASN A 2 0.03 15.73 -11.28
CA ASN A 2 1.00 15.25 -10.29
C ASN A 2 0.37 14.10 -9.54
N GLU A 3 1.12 13.00 -9.41
CA GLU A 3 0.78 11.87 -8.56
C GLU A 3 1.75 11.89 -7.39
N THR A 4 1.23 11.69 -6.19
CA THR A 4 2.02 11.48 -4.97
C THR A 4 1.73 10.09 -4.48
N VAL A 5 2.79 9.31 -4.24
CA VAL A 5 2.68 7.96 -3.69
C VAL A 5 3.27 7.95 -2.29
N ASN A 6 2.43 7.60 -1.31
CA ASN A 6 2.85 7.48 0.08
C ASN A 6 3.08 6.01 0.44
N TYR A 7 4.19 5.76 1.13
CA TYR A 7 4.58 4.43 1.59
C TYR A 7 4.62 4.42 3.12
N SER A 8 4.00 3.41 3.71
CA SER A 8 4.06 3.17 5.16
C SER A 8 4.72 1.84 5.45
N TYR A 9 5.53 1.82 6.50
CA TYR A 9 6.29 0.66 6.93
C TYR A 9 5.94 0.29 8.36
N ASP A 10 6.04 -0.99 8.69
CA ASP A 10 6.03 -1.44 10.09
C ASP A 10 7.40 -1.24 10.77
N GLU A 11 7.48 -1.54 12.06
CA GLU A 11 8.70 -1.40 12.87
C GLU A 11 9.86 -2.30 12.39
N LEU A 12 9.57 -3.33 11.59
CA LEU A 12 10.56 -4.21 10.98
C LEU A 12 11.01 -3.70 9.59
N GLY A 13 10.53 -2.54 9.16
CA GLY A 13 10.86 -1.93 7.87
C GLY A 13 10.13 -2.56 6.69
N ARG A 14 9.07 -3.34 6.92
CA ARG A 14 8.30 -3.99 5.83
C ARG A 14 7.18 -3.07 5.36
N LEU A 15 6.93 -3.05 4.06
CA LEU A 15 5.89 -2.20 3.44
C LEU A 15 4.49 -2.70 3.83
N VAL A 16 3.73 -1.90 4.57
CA VAL A 16 2.37 -2.25 5.01
C VAL A 16 1.27 -1.53 4.23
N LYS A 17 1.58 -0.38 3.61
CA LYS A 17 0.60 0.41 2.87
C LYS A 17 1.22 1.20 1.72
N VAL A 18 0.49 1.28 0.61
CA VAL A 18 0.76 2.19 -0.51
C VAL A 18 -0.50 2.98 -0.79
N GLU A 19 -0.40 4.30 -0.83
CA GLU A 19 -1.51 5.20 -1.15
C GLU A 19 -1.15 6.09 -2.34
N ASN A 20 -1.91 5.96 -3.42
CA ASN A 20 -1.76 6.79 -4.60
C ASN A 20 -2.75 7.95 -4.52
N ASN A 21 -2.24 9.17 -4.57
CA ASN A 21 -3.03 10.39 -4.52
C ASN A 21 -2.74 11.26 -5.73
N GLY A 22 -3.80 11.68 -6.43
CA GLY A 22 -3.74 12.43 -7.67
C GLY A 22 -3.75 11.55 -8.93
N SER A 23 -4.05 12.19 -10.07
CA SER A 23 -4.09 11.57 -11.41
C SER A 23 -5.09 10.39 -11.53
N VAL A 24 -4.80 9.45 -12.42
CA VAL A 24 -5.66 8.33 -12.82
C VAL A 24 -5.88 7.31 -11.70
N ASN A 25 -4.92 7.15 -10.80
CA ASN A 25 -4.97 6.19 -9.68
C ASN A 25 -5.39 6.86 -8.36
N ASN A 26 -6.05 8.02 -8.41
CA ASN A 26 -6.41 8.75 -7.22
C ASN A 26 -7.24 7.88 -6.27
N ASN A 27 -6.86 7.84 -5.00
CA ASN A 27 -7.46 7.03 -3.93
C ASN A 27 -7.26 5.51 -4.06
N VAL A 28 -6.38 5.03 -4.95
CA VAL A 28 -5.98 3.62 -4.95
C VAL A 28 -5.09 3.35 -3.76
N VAL A 29 -5.54 2.47 -2.86
CA VAL A 29 -4.82 2.08 -1.64
C VAL A 29 -4.57 0.58 -1.64
N SER A 30 -3.32 0.18 -1.42
CA SER A 30 -2.92 -1.22 -1.21
C SER A 30 -2.46 -1.42 0.23
N ASN A 31 -2.99 -2.44 0.90
CA ASN A 31 -2.60 -2.82 2.26
C ASN A 31 -2.01 -4.23 2.25
N TYR A 32 -0.94 -4.44 3.01
CA TYR A 32 -0.21 -5.70 3.07
C TYR A 32 -0.22 -6.26 4.49
N VAL A 33 -0.40 -7.58 4.59
CA VAL A 33 -0.33 -8.31 5.87
C VAL A 33 0.78 -9.34 5.77
N TYR A 34 1.53 -9.46 6.86
CA TYR A 34 2.63 -10.40 6.98
C TYR A 34 2.41 -11.34 8.16
N ASP A 35 2.85 -12.58 8.03
CA ASP A 35 2.99 -13.47 9.17
C ASP A 35 4.25 -13.14 10.01
N LYS A 36 4.43 -13.89 11.09
CA LYS A 36 5.58 -13.76 11.99
C LYS A 36 6.91 -14.16 11.34
N ALA A 37 6.88 -15.01 10.30
CA ALA A 37 8.07 -15.40 9.56
C ALA A 37 8.47 -14.38 8.49
N GLY A 38 7.63 -13.36 8.25
CA GLY A 38 7.87 -12.31 7.26
C GLY A 38 7.27 -12.60 5.89
N ASN A 39 6.48 -13.66 5.73
CA ASN A 39 5.80 -13.91 4.46
C ASN A 39 4.60 -13.00 4.33
N ARG A 40 4.43 -12.41 3.16
CA ARG A 40 3.22 -11.64 2.83
C ARG A 40 2.05 -12.60 2.63
N THR A 41 1.12 -12.61 3.57
CA THR A 41 -0.03 -13.52 3.56
C THR A 41 -1.23 -12.94 2.84
N ASN A 42 -1.31 -11.61 2.71
CA ASN A 42 -2.43 -10.96 2.04
C ASN A 42 -2.04 -9.63 1.37
N VAL A 43 -2.78 -9.29 0.31
CA VAL A 43 -2.83 -7.96 -0.29
C VAL A 43 -4.29 -7.56 -0.44
N LYS A 44 -4.66 -6.40 0.11
CA LYS A 44 -6.00 -5.82 -0.10
C LYS A 44 -5.85 -4.49 -0.84
N VAL A 45 -6.41 -4.44 -2.05
CA VAL A 45 -6.47 -3.21 -2.87
C VAL A 45 -7.88 -2.64 -2.82
N THR A 46 -7.99 -1.34 -2.64
CA THR A 46 -9.26 -0.60 -2.61
C THR A 46 -9.15 0.67 -3.45
N GLY A 47 -10.27 1.16 -3.97
CA GLY A 47 -10.28 2.40 -4.77
C GLY A 47 -9.70 2.25 -6.16
N ALA A 48 -9.44 1.01 -6.61
CA ALA A 48 -9.22 0.72 -8.02
C ALA A 48 -10.49 1.07 -8.81
N PRO A 49 -10.39 1.78 -9.95
CA PRO A 49 -11.53 2.12 -10.80
C PRO A 49 -12.22 0.90 -11.39
#